data_AF-A0A920K6N3-F1
#
_entry.id   AF-A0A920K6N3-F1
#
_cell.length_a   1.000
_cell.length_b   1.000
_cell.length_c   1.000
_cell.angle_alpha   90.00
_cell.angle_beta   90.00
_cell.angle_gamma   90.00
#
_symmetry.space_group_name_H-M   'P 1'
#
loop_
_entity.id
_entity.type
_entity.pdbx_description
1 polymer ?
#
loop_
_entity_poly.entity_id
_entity_poly.type
_entity_poly.pdbx_seq_one_letter_code
_entity_poly.pdbx_strand_id
1 'polypeptide(L)' 'MSLLTADEWDLPYSRSEAAYPLAFVRENKFWPSVRRTNEAFGDRNLICTCTPIEEFETS' A
#
# COMPACT_ATOMS: atom_id res chain seq x y z
N MET A 1 4.98 -0.74 2.92
CA MET A 1 6.23 -1.46 2.56
C MET A 1 6.11 -2.98 2.53
N SER A 2 5.26 -3.59 3.37
CA SER A 2 5.11 -5.06 3.51
C SER A 2 4.96 -5.86 2.19
N LEU A 3 4.31 -5.34 1.15
CA LEU A 3 4.20 -6.04 -0.14
C LEU A 3 5.56 -6.28 -0.81
N LEU A 4 6.37 -5.22 -0.89
CA LEU A 4 7.60 -5.19 -1.68
C LEU A 4 8.72 -5.97 -1.01
N THR A 5 8.68 -6.05 0.32
CA THR A 5 9.67 -6.74 1.16
C THR A 5 9.20 -8.10 1.65
N ALA A 6 8.01 -8.57 1.25
CA ALA A 6 7.54 -9.91 1.55
C ALA A 6 8.49 -10.95 0.93
N ASP A 7 8.62 -12.12 1.55
CA ASP A 7 9.46 -13.21 1.03
C ASP A 7 8.91 -13.77 -0.29
N GLU A 8 7.59 -13.95 -0.35
CA GLU A 8 6.87 -14.44 -1.53
C GLU A 8 6.40 -13.29 -2.45
N TRP A 9 6.26 -13.58 -3.75
CA TRP A 9 5.90 -12.58 -4.76
C TRP A 9 5.06 -13.19 -5.89
N ASP A 10 3.74 -13.03 -5.79
CA ASP A 10 2.76 -13.65 -6.67
C ASP A 10 2.25 -12.73 -7.79
N LEU A 11 3.07 -11.77 -8.22
CA LEU A 11 2.70 -10.80 -9.26
C LEU A 11 3.41 -11.13 -10.58
N PRO A 12 2.77 -10.93 -11.74
CA PRO A 12 3.31 -11.30 -13.06
C PRO A 12 4.42 -10.36 -13.57
N TYR A 13 4.99 -9.53 -12.70
CA TYR A 13 6.08 -8.59 -12.96
C TYR A 13 7.04 -8.60 -11.77
N SER A 14 8.31 -8.27 -11.96
CA SER A 14 9.31 -8.32 -10.90
C SER A 14 9.17 -7.21 -9.85
N ARG A 15 9.73 -7.43 -8.65
CA ARG A 15 9.87 -6.39 -7.61
C ARG A 15 10.62 -5.15 -8.11
N SER A 16 11.60 -5.33 -9.00
CA SER A 16 12.36 -4.22 -9.58
C SER A 16 11.53 -3.38 -10.54
N GLU A 17 10.70 -4.00 -11.37
CA GLU A 17 9.75 -3.27 -12.23
C GLU A 17 8.72 -2.51 -11.39
N ALA A 18 8.28 -3.09 -10.27
CA ALA A 18 7.37 -2.44 -9.33
C ALA A 18 7.99 -1.23 -8.61
N ALA A 19 9.23 -1.39 -8.12
CA ALA A 19 9.90 -0.38 -7.30
C ALA A 19 10.62 0.69 -8.12
N TYR A 20 11.18 0.32 -9.27
CA TYR A 20 12.11 1.13 -10.05
C TYR A 20 11.82 1.05 -11.57
N PRO A 21 10.64 1.50 -12.01
CA PRO A 21 10.25 1.41 -13.42
C PRO A 21 11.10 2.29 -14.35
N LEU A 22 11.71 3.35 -13.82
CA LEU A 22 12.55 4.31 -14.56
C LEU A 22 13.86 4.56 -13.80
N ALA A 23 14.93 4.89 -14.53
CA ALA A 23 16.27 5.04 -13.95
C ALA A 23 16.34 6.10 -12.83
N PHE A 24 15.73 7.28 -13.05
CA PHE A 24 15.75 8.38 -12.08
C PHE A 24 15.03 8.04 -10.76
N VAL A 25 14.12 7.06 -10.75
CA VAL A 25 13.41 6.62 -9.53
C VAL A 25 14.38 5.94 -8.56
N ARG A 26 15.51 5.42 -9.05
CA ARG A 26 16.59 4.86 -8.22
C ARG A 26 17.41 5.94 -7.52
N GLU A 27 17.57 7.08 -8.17
CA GLU A 27 18.36 8.21 -7.66
C GLU A 27 17.62 8.94 -6.54
N ASN A 28 16.29 9.05 -6.66
CA ASN A 28 15.44 9.64 -5.63
C ASN A 28 14.16 8.83 -5.44
N LYS A 29 14.22 7.84 -4.56
CA LYS A 29 13.10 6.93 -4.31
C LYS A 29 12.19 7.46 -3.21
N PHE A 30 10.97 7.83 -3.59
CA PHE A 30 9.86 8.03 -2.66
C PHE A 30 9.06 6.73 -2.49
N TRP A 31 8.73 6.38 -1.24
CA TRP A 31 7.98 5.17 -0.90
C TRP A 31 6.54 5.51 -0.54
N PRO A 32 5.54 4.94 -1.24
CA PRO A 32 4.16 4.96 -0.78
C PRO A 32 4.05 4.26 0.58
N SER A 33 3.45 4.94 1.56
CA SER A 33 3.26 4.40 2.91
C SER A 33 2.22 3.27 2.93
N VAL A 34 1.15 3.43 2.14
CA VAL A 34 0.04 2.48 2.01
C VAL A 34 -0.17 2.03 0.56
N ARG A 35 -0.91 0.93 0.39
CA ARG A 35 -1.38 0.49 -0.94
C ARG A 35 -2.57 1.35 -1.37
N ARG A 36 -3.14 1.03 -2.54
CA ARG A 36 -4.39 1.64 -3.01
C ARG A 36 -5.49 1.50 -1.96
N THR A 37 -6.13 2.62 -1.62
CA THR A 37 -7.27 2.69 -0.71
C THR A 37 -8.51 2.04 -1.33
N ASN A 38 -9.36 1.43 -0.49
CA ASN A 38 -10.68 0.92 -0.89
C ASN A 38 -11.75 1.99 -0.72
N GLU A 39 -12.03 2.74 -1.78
CA GLU A 39 -12.97 3.87 -1.76
C GLU A 39 -14.41 3.43 -1.44
N ALA A 40 -14.89 2.37 -2.10
CA ALA A 40 -16.27 1.90 -1.92
C ALA A 40 -16.55 1.32 -0.52
N PHE A 41 -15.52 0.88 0.20
CA PHE A 41 -15.66 0.51 1.61
C PHE A 41 -15.77 1.75 2.49
N GLY A 42 -14.96 2.78 2.23
CA GLY A 42 -15.02 4.06 2.94
C GLY A 42 -16.38 4.74 2.79
N ASP A 43 -16.96 4.74 1.59
CA ASP A 43 -18.29 5.31 1.34
C ASP A 43 -19.41 4.55 2.07
N ARG A 44 -19.26 3.24 2.27
CA ARG A 44 -20.24 2.39 2.98
C ARG A 44 -20.07 2.40 4.49
N ASN A 45 -18.86 2.70 4.99
CA ASN A 45 -18.48 2.67 6.41
C ASN A 45 -17.85 4.01 6.80
N LEU A 46 -18.68 5.05 6.89
CA LEU A 46 -18.23 6.40 7.16
C LEU A 46 -17.73 6.55 8.61
N ILE A 47 -16.40 6.59 8.77
CA ILE A 47 -15.73 6.86 10.04
C ILE A 47 -14.96 8.18 9.90
N CYS A 48 -15.41 9.21 10.62
CA CYS A 48 -14.87 10.58 10.53
C CYS A 48 -14.42 11.16 11.88
N THR A 49 -14.34 10.31 12.90
CA THR A 49 -13.74 10.62 14.19
C THR A 49 -12.51 9.75 14.40
N CYS A 50 -11.61 10.18 15.28
CA CYS A 50 -10.48 9.36 15.69
C CYS A 50 -10.99 8.25 16.63
N THR A 51 -11.48 7.15 16.06
CA THR A 51 -11.70 5.91 16.81
C THR A 51 -10.37 5.23 17.12
N PRO A 52 -10.27 4.47 18.22
CA PRO A 52 -9.08 3.70 18.53
C PRO A 52 -8.70 2.78 17.36
N ILE A 53 -7.39 2.63 17.09
CA ILE A 53 -6.89 1.82 15.97
C ILE A 53 -7.40 0.36 16.05
N GLU A 54 -7.64 -0.14 17.26
CA GLU A 54 -8.14 -1.49 17.50
C GLU A 54 -9.48 -1.79 16.78
N GLU A 55 -10.33 -0.78 16.57
CA GLU A 55 -11.62 -0.96 15.88
C GLU A 55 -11.46 -1.20 14.36
N PHE A 56 -10.34 -0.79 13.77
CA PHE A 56 -10.08 -0.93 12.33
C PHE A 56 -9.47 -2.29 11.95
N GLU A 57 -9.00 -3.08 12.92
CA GLU A 57 -8.41 -4.41 12.66
C GLU A 57 -9.46 -5.52 12.50
N THR A 58 -10.71 -5.26 12.90
CA THR A 58 -11.79 -6.27 12.97
C THR A 58 -12.87 -6.18 11.88
N SER A 59 -12.70 -5.40 10.80
CA SER A 59 -13.71 -5.19 9.75
C SER A 59 -13.24 -5.50 8.33
#